data_AF-A0A920U1A6-F1
#
_entry.id   AF-A0A920U1A6-F1
#
_cell.length_a   1.000
_cell.length_b   1.000
_cell.length_c   1.000
_cell.angle_alpha   90.00
_cell.angle_beta   90.00
_cell.angle_gamma   90.00
#
_symmetry.space_group_name_H-M   'P 1'
#
loop_
_entity.id
_entity.type
_entity.pdbx_description
1 polymer ?
#
loop_
_entity_poly.entity_id
_entity_poly.type
_entity_poly.pdbx_seq_one_letter_code
_entity_poly.pdbx_strand_id
1 'polypeptide(L)' 'MAGESPDRLVLSEYHDGGSITGMFMFRKNPNFKYVYYPGYRPQLFDLEKDPYESTDLGTETAYRQEVQACHQAL' A
#
# COMPACT_ATOMS: atom_id res chain seq x y z
N MET A 1 -8.70 -1.87 -26.97
CA MET A 1 -9.17 -2.59 -25.76
C MET A 1 -9.48 -1.54 -24.70
N ALA A 2 -10.75 -1.28 -24.40
CA ALA A 2 -11.13 -0.35 -23.34
C ALA A 2 -10.94 -1.07 -21.98
N GLY A 3 -9.77 -0.90 -21.36
CA GLY A 3 -9.44 -1.59 -20.11
C GLY A 3 -8.07 -1.21 -19.52
N GLU A 4 -7.16 -0.68 -20.32
CA GLU A 4 -5.85 -0.21 -19.84
C GLU A 4 -5.93 1.26 -19.45
N SER A 5 -6.35 1.50 -18.20
CA SER A 5 -6.10 2.77 -17.53
C SER A 5 -4.86 2.58 -16.64
N PRO A 6 -3.66 2.99 -17.09
CA PRO A 6 -2.41 2.79 -16.36
C PRO A 6 -2.37 3.56 -15.02
N ASP A 7 -3.34 4.43 -14.75
CA ASP A 7 -3.47 5.13 -13.46
C ASP A 7 -4.48 4.48 -12.50
N ARG A 8 -5.04 3.32 -12.86
CA ARG A 8 -6.03 2.64 -12.02
C ARG A 8 -5.39 2.05 -10.77
N LEU A 9 -5.94 2.37 -9.61
CA LEU A 9 -5.59 1.72 -8.35
C LEU A 9 -5.93 0.22 -8.41
N VAL A 10 -5.01 -0.61 -7.93
CA VAL A 10 -5.27 -2.03 -7.69
C VAL A 10 -5.50 -2.22 -6.19
N LEU A 11 -6.54 -2.97 -5.83
CA LEU A 11 -6.88 -3.32 -4.45
C LEU A 11 -6.75 -4.84 -4.27
N SER A 12 -6.22 -5.26 -3.13
CA SER A 12 -6.24 -6.64 -2.65
C SER A 12 -6.55 -6.66 -1.16
N GLU A 13 -7.31 -7.64 -0.71
CA GLU A 13 -7.73 -7.75 0.68
C GLU A 13 -7.49 -9.16 1.22
N TYR A 14 -7.28 -9.27 2.53
CA TYR A 14 -7.12 -10.55 3.22
C TYR A 14 -7.81 -10.51 4.59
N HIS A 15 -8.69 -11.49 4.83
CA HIS A 15 -9.58 -11.58 6.00
C HIS A 15 -9.72 -13.03 6.49
N ASP A 16 -8.61 -13.73 6.70
CA ASP A 16 -8.63 -15.11 7.20
C ASP A 16 -8.80 -15.18 8.73
N GLY A 17 -9.34 -16.30 9.24
CA GLY A 17 -9.62 -16.51 10.66
C GLY A 17 -8.39 -16.53 11.57
N GLY A 18 -7.18 -16.71 11.01
CA GLY A 18 -5.92 -16.59 11.73
C GLY A 18 -5.42 -15.15 11.94
N SER A 19 -6.01 -14.17 11.27
CA SER A 19 -5.59 -12.76 11.37
C SER A 19 -6.31 -12.03 12.50
N ILE A 20 -5.55 -11.24 13.26
CA ILE A 20 -6.10 -10.42 14.35
C ILE A 20 -6.87 -9.17 13.85
N THR A 21 -6.71 -8.81 12.58
CA THR A 21 -7.40 -7.71 11.89
C THR A 21 -7.39 -7.95 10.38
N GLY A 22 -8.27 -7.28 9.63
CA GLY A 22 -8.25 -7.33 8.16
C GLY A 22 -7.03 -6.63 7.57
N MET A 23 -6.58 -7.07 6.39
CA MET A 23 -5.44 -6.48 5.69
C MET A 23 -5.90 -5.93 4.34
N PHE A 24 -5.55 -4.68 4.06
CA PHE A 24 -5.90 -4.00 2.80
C PHE A 24 -4.61 -3.57 2.13
N MET A 25 -4.37 -4.03 0.91
CA MET A 25 -3.24 -3.62 0.09
C MET A 25 -3.75 -2.83 -1.09
N PHE A 26 -3.15 -1.68 -1.37
CA PHE A 26 -3.34 -1.04 -2.66
C PHE A 26 -2.03 -0.72 -3.35
N ARG A 27 -2.11 -0.76 -4.68
CA ARG A 27 -1.05 -0.36 -5.58
C ARG A 27 -1.42 0.97 -6.23
N LYS A 28 -0.65 2.01 -5.92
CA LYS A 28 -0.76 3.31 -6.55
C LYS A 28 0.31 3.45 -7.62
N ASN A 29 -0.13 3.65 -8.85
CA ASN A 29 0.80 3.89 -9.95
C ASN A 29 1.52 5.25 -9.77
N PRO A 30 2.80 5.32 -10.14
CA PRO A 30 3.58 4.21 -10.69
C PRO A 30 4.12 3.26 -9.60
N ASN A 31 4.51 3.76 -8.41
CA ASN A 31 5.58 3.07 -7.67
C ASN A 31 5.30 2.67 -6.21
N PHE A 32 4.14 2.97 -5.62
CA PHE A 32 3.90 2.66 -4.19
C PHE A 32 2.91 1.53 -3.92
N LYS A 33 3.29 0.64 -3.00
CA LYS A 33 2.44 -0.42 -2.44
C LYS A 33 2.26 -0.05 -1.00
N TYR A 34 1.02 0.05 -0.59
CA TYR A 34 0.67 0.36 0.78
C TYR A 34 -0.14 -0.78 1.34
N VAL A 35 0.18 -1.16 2.58
CA VAL A 35 -0.58 -2.18 3.32
C VAL A 35 -1.11 -1.55 4.59
N TYR A 36 -2.43 -1.58 4.74
CA TYR A 36 -3.17 -1.06 5.88
C TYR A 36 -3.74 -2.18 6.74
N TYR A 37 -3.64 -1.94 8.04
CA TYR A 37 -4.10 -2.83 9.10
C TYR A 37 -4.90 -1.96 10.09
N PRO A 38 -6.24 -2.11 10.17
CA PRO A 38 -7.03 -1.32 11.12
C PRO A 38 -6.51 -1.46 12.55
N GLY A 39 -6.14 -0.33 13.15
CA GLY A 39 -5.58 -0.27 14.51
C GLY A 39 -4.08 -0.51 14.62
N TYR A 40 -3.37 -0.77 13.52
CA TYR A 40 -1.92 -1.01 13.51
C TYR A 40 -1.19 -0.11 12.51
N ARG A 41 0.14 -0.07 12.64
CA ARG A 41 1.03 0.71 11.77
C ARG A 41 0.96 0.18 10.33
N PRO A 42 0.78 1.05 9.31
CA PRO A 42 0.81 0.62 7.92
C PRO A 42 2.24 0.35 7.44
N GLN A 43 2.35 -0.28 6.27
CA GLN A 43 3.61 -0.45 5.55
C GLN A 43 3.56 0.27 4.21
N LEU A 44 4.69 0.80 3.76
CA LEU A 44 4.84 1.47 2.46
C LEU A 44 6.10 0.97 1.75
N PHE A 45 5.98 0.55 0.49
CA PHE A 45 7.10 0.09 -0.33
C PHE A 45 7.16 0.84 -1.66
N ASP A 46 8.34 1.37 -2.00
CA ASP A 46 8.66 1.94 -3.31
C ASP A 46 9.19 0.83 -4.22
N LEU A 47 8.36 0.26 -5.10
CA LEU A 47 8.77 -0.90 -5.92
C LEU A 47 9.69 -0.52 -7.09
N GLU A 48 9.86 0.77 -7.39
CA GLU A 48 10.87 1.18 -8.37
C GLU A 48 12.27 1.05 -7.77
N LYS A 49 12.43 1.46 -6.51
CA LYS A 49 13.70 1.38 -5.80
C LYS A 49 13.92 0.04 -5.09
N ASP A 50 12.85 -0.62 -4.67
CA ASP A 50 12.84 -1.83 -3.86
C ASP A 50 11.79 -2.82 -4.39
N PRO A 51 12.04 -3.45 -5.56
CA PRO A 51 11.10 -4.39 -6.18
C PRO A 51 10.85 -5.66 -5.35
N TYR A 52 11.67 -5.91 -4.33
CA TYR A 52 11.56 -7.05 -3.43
C TYR A 52 10.91 -6.72 -2.08
N GLU A 53 10.44 -5.49 -1.88
CA GLU A 53 9.71 -5.08 -0.67
C GLU A 53 10.50 -5.31 0.63
N SER A 54 11.83 -5.16 0.54
CA SER A 54 12.76 -5.41 1.64
C SER A 54 12.84 -4.26 2.64
N THR A 55 12.38 -3.06 2.27
CA THR A 55 12.49 -1.82 3.06
C THR A 55 11.11 -1.20 3.28
N ASP A 56 10.59 -1.31 4.51
CA ASP A 56 9.35 -0.64 4.92
C ASP A 56 9.58 0.84 5.21
N LEU A 57 8.98 1.70 4.39
CA LEU A 57 9.04 3.16 4.46
C LEU A 57 7.92 3.78 5.32
N GLY A 58 7.01 2.97 5.90
CA GLY A 58 5.80 3.43 6.58
C GLY A 58 6.04 4.34 7.80
N THR A 59 7.26 4.36 8.34
CA THR A 59 7.68 5.24 9.46
C THR A 59 8.67 6.31 9.07
N GLU A 60 9.16 6.28 7.84
CA GLU A 60 10.19 7.21 7.41
C GLU A 60 9.59 8.60 7.25
N THR A 61 10.18 9.58 7.95
CA THR A 61 9.62 10.96 7.95
C THR A 61 9.58 11.56 6.56
N ALA A 62 10.53 11.18 5.70
CA ALA A 62 10.57 11.58 4.29
C ALA A 62 9.35 11.10 3.48
N TYR A 63 8.67 10.03 3.90
CA TYR A 63 7.54 9.42 3.19
C TYR A 63 6.18 9.66 3.88
N ARG A 64 6.13 10.57 4.86
CA ARG A 64 4.91 10.84 5.64
C ARG A 64 3.76 11.32 4.75
N GLN A 65 4.05 12.11 3.72
CA GLN A 65 3.03 12.66 2.82
C GLN A 65 2.42 11.54 1.96
N GLU A 66 3.25 10.62 1.48
CA GLU A 66 2.85 9.46 0.71
C GLU A 66 1.97 8.54 1.55
N VAL A 67 2.39 8.23 2.79
CA VAL A 67 1.58 7.47 3.76
C VAL A 67 0.22 8.14 4.02
N GLN A 68 0.20 9.47 4.19
CA GLN A 68 -1.05 10.19 4.43
C GLN A 68 -1.98 10.19 3.22
N ALA A 69 -1.44 10.46 2.02
CA ALA A 69 -2.21 10.40 0.78
C ALA A 69 -2.74 8.99 0.49
N CYS A 70 -1.95 7.98 0.83
CA CYS A 70 -2.31 6.58 0.83
C CYS A 70 -3.50 6.32 1.77
N HIS A 71 -3.42 6.78 3.01
CA HIS A 71 -4.48 6.56 4.00
C HIS A 71 -5.80 7.27 3.63
N GLN A 72 -5.73 8.43 2.98
CA GLN A 72 -6.91 9.17 2.51
C GLN A 72 -7.60 8.53 1.30
N ALA A 73 -6.95 7.61 0.61
CA ALA A 73 -7.48 6.92 -0.56
C ALA A 73 -8.16 5.57 -0.24
N LEU A 74 -8.12 5.14 1.03
CA LEU A 74 -8.87 4.00 1.57
C LEU A 74 -10.34 4.38 1.76
#